data_AF-A0AAI8UUQ3-F1
#
_entry.id   AF-A0AAI8UUQ3-F1
#
_cell.length_a   1.000
_cell.length_b   1.000
_cell.length_c   1.000
_cell.angle_alpha   90.00
_cell.angle_beta   90.00
_cell.angle_gamma   90.00
#
_symmetry.space_group_name_H-M   'P 1'
#
loop_
_entity.id
_entity.type
_entity.pdbx_description
1 polymer ?
#
loop_
_entity_poly.entity_id
_entity_poly.type
_entity_poly.pdbx_seq_one_letter_code
_entity_poly.pdbx_strand_id
1 'polypeptide(L)'
;MAEACCDIQCFYSNNAYLIKELALTSLDGSIVEHYIFRAPFPFHDLDLKDQQTNAYLTRNKHCLNWYAGVVNYSQLPLILERIGREYAILYTKGKQKQDCLQNYVSRACLVVDLESRNCPSLLDLSVYPAARCYMNHPSCALTNCVRMREWMDADLNKGVGSLSISTSRSPDCAFETRSVNHPVYNNELFSREHGR
;
A
#
# COMPACT_ATOMS: atom_id res chain seq x y z
N MET A 1 5.25 -5.23 -20.02
CA MET A 1 4.42 -5.00 -18.82
C MET A 1 5.28 -4.23 -17.83
N ALA A 2 4.67 -3.33 -17.06
CA ALA A 2 5.42 -2.42 -16.18
C ALA A 2 5.93 -3.13 -14.93
N GLU A 3 6.77 -2.45 -14.15
CA GLU A 3 7.26 -2.90 -12.85
C GLU A 3 6.89 -1.88 -11.78
N ALA A 4 6.59 -2.36 -10.57
CA ALA A 4 6.20 -1.50 -9.47
C ALA A 4 6.62 -2.05 -8.12
N CYS A 5 6.79 -1.14 -7.15
CA CYS A 5 6.81 -1.49 -5.74
C CYS A 5 5.38 -1.57 -5.21
N CYS A 6 5.09 -2.56 -4.38
CA CYS A 6 3.79 -2.84 -3.80
C CYS A 6 3.95 -3.17 -2.33
N ASP A 7 3.10 -2.62 -1.47
CA ASP A 7 3.04 -2.95 -0.05
C ASP A 7 1.60 -3.10 0.40
N ILE A 8 1.41 -3.96 1.40
CA ILE A 8 0.11 -4.23 2.02
C ILE A 8 0.20 -4.15 3.54
N GLN A 9 -0.89 -3.69 4.15
CA GLN A 9 -1.18 -3.91 5.57
C GLN A 9 -2.44 -4.76 5.68
N CYS A 10 -2.38 -5.78 6.52
CA CYS A 10 -3.43 -6.77 6.64
C CYS A 10 -3.90 -6.91 8.07
N PHE A 11 -5.18 -7.22 8.22
CA PHE A 11 -5.69 -7.91 9.39
C PHE A 11 -5.66 -9.42 9.17
N TYR A 12 -6.03 -10.18 10.20
CA TYR A 12 -6.15 -11.62 10.16
C TYR A 12 -7.58 -12.06 10.49
N SER A 13 -8.11 -13.00 9.73
CA SER A 13 -9.40 -13.63 10.01
C SER A 13 -9.44 -15.05 9.46
N ASN A 14 -9.91 -16.02 10.25
CA ASN A 14 -10.16 -17.39 9.79
C ASN A 14 -8.96 -18.01 9.04
N ASN A 15 -7.77 -17.85 9.60
CA ASN A 15 -6.50 -18.29 9.01
C ASN A 15 -6.10 -17.63 7.68
N ALA A 16 -6.66 -16.47 7.36
CA ALA A 16 -6.34 -15.71 6.16
C ALA A 16 -5.99 -14.25 6.46
N TYR A 17 -5.14 -13.68 5.60
CA TYR A 17 -4.83 -12.25 5.63
C TYR A 17 -5.93 -11.47 4.91
N LEU A 18 -6.50 -10.50 5.62
CA LEU A 18 -7.44 -9.53 5.08
C LEU A 18 -6.69 -8.24 4.73
N ILE A 19 -6.40 -8.03 3.44
CA ILE A 19 -5.72 -6.81 2.97
C ILE A 19 -6.59 -5.59 3.30
N LYS A 20 -6.08 -4.72 4.18
CA LYS A 20 -6.77 -3.52 4.67
C LYS A 20 -6.29 -2.25 3.99
N GLU A 21 -5.00 -2.21 3.70
CA GLU A 21 -4.35 -1.13 2.96
C GLU A 21 -3.49 -1.76 1.88
N LEU A 22 -3.56 -1.21 0.66
CA LEU A 22 -2.74 -1.60 -0.50
C LEU A 22 -2.18 -0.32 -1.10
N ALA A 23 -0.90 -0.29 -1.38
CA ALA A 23 -0.30 0.79 -2.15
C ALA A 23 0.62 0.24 -3.23
N LEU A 24 0.78 1.04 -4.27
CA LEU A 24 1.61 0.74 -5.41
C LEU A 24 2.31 2.00 -5.92
N THR A 25 3.58 1.88 -6.29
CA THR A 25 4.32 2.93 -7.00
C THR A 25 5.07 2.32 -8.17
N SER A 26 4.85 2.82 -9.39
CA SER A 26 5.65 2.39 -10.54
C SER A 26 7.12 2.74 -10.32
N LEU A 27 8.03 1.94 -10.90
CA LEU A 27 9.47 2.20 -10.75
C LEU A 27 9.88 3.56 -11.33
N ASP A 28 9.29 3.97 -12.45
CA ASP A 28 9.52 5.30 -13.04
C ASP A 28 8.91 6.46 -12.24
N GLY A 29 8.14 6.16 -11.17
CA GLY A 29 7.49 7.15 -10.32
C GLY A 29 6.27 7.85 -10.94
N SER A 30 5.85 7.47 -12.14
CA SER A 30 4.72 8.09 -12.84
C SER A 30 3.35 7.75 -12.25
N ILE A 31 3.25 6.61 -11.57
CA ILE A 31 1.99 6.11 -10.99
C ILE A 31 2.20 5.88 -9.50
N VAL A 32 1.27 6.44 -8.72
CA VAL A 32 1.12 6.19 -7.28
C VAL A 32 -0.34 5.88 -7.01
N GLU A 33 -0.63 4.68 -6.53
CA GLU A 33 -1.96 4.25 -6.13
C GLU A 33 -1.98 3.88 -4.64
N HIS A 34 -3.07 4.24 -3.96
CA HIS A 34 -3.23 3.97 -2.54
C HIS A 34 -4.70 3.68 -2.22
N TYR A 35 -4.95 2.51 -1.65
CA TYR A 35 -6.27 2.00 -1.32
C TYR A 35 -6.34 1.69 0.17
N ILE A 36 -7.35 2.25 0.83
CA ILE A 36 -7.74 1.85 2.19
C ILE A 36 -9.15 1.26 2.09
N PHE A 37 -9.24 -0.06 2.23
CA PHE A 37 -10.48 -0.81 2.10
C PHE A 37 -11.32 -0.69 3.37
N ARG A 38 -12.63 -0.57 3.25
CA ARG A 38 -13.59 -0.72 4.35
C ARG A 38 -13.56 -2.14 4.90
N ALA A 39 -14.02 -2.31 6.14
CA ALA A 39 -14.18 -3.65 6.69
C ALA A 39 -15.15 -4.47 5.83
N PRO A 40 -14.85 -5.74 5.51
CA PRO A 40 -15.78 -6.62 4.81
C PRO A 40 -16.98 -7.00 5.68
N PHE A 41 -16.83 -6.96 7.01
CA PHE A 41 -17.86 -7.31 7.99
C PHE A 41 -17.57 -6.64 9.36
N PRO A 42 -18.56 -6.58 10.27
CA PRO A 42 -18.38 -6.06 11.63
C PRO A 42 -17.24 -6.71 12.43
N PHE A 43 -16.51 -5.94 13.24
CA PHE A 43 -15.39 -6.46 14.05
C PHE A 43 -15.80 -7.55 15.03
N HIS A 44 -17.04 -7.51 15.53
CA HIS A 44 -17.55 -8.49 16.50
C HIS A 44 -17.85 -9.86 15.88
N ASP A 45 -17.88 -9.96 14.54
CA ASP A 45 -18.06 -11.24 13.83
C ASP A 45 -16.76 -12.05 13.72
N LEU A 46 -15.61 -11.44 14.06
CA LEU A 46 -14.34 -12.16 14.22
C LEU A 46 -14.39 -13.08 15.44
N ASP A 47 -13.66 -14.19 15.39
CA ASP A 47 -13.40 -14.97 16.60
C ASP A 47 -12.57 -14.15 17.62
N LEU A 48 -12.62 -14.54 18.90
CA LEU A 48 -11.96 -13.79 19.97
C LEU A 48 -10.44 -13.68 19.78
N LYS A 49 -9.80 -14.70 19.17
CA LYS A 49 -8.36 -14.72 18.96
C LYS A 49 -7.97 -13.73 17.86
N ASP A 50 -8.74 -13.69 16.78
CA ASP A 50 -8.58 -12.75 15.67
C ASP A 50 -8.87 -11.32 16.11
N GLN A 51 -9.89 -11.10 16.96
CA GLN A 51 -10.14 -9.79 17.57
C GLN A 51 -8.91 -9.30 18.37
N GLN A 52 -8.34 -10.14 19.23
CA GLN A 52 -7.15 -9.79 20.01
C GLN A 52 -5.95 -9.49 19.11
N THR A 53 -5.73 -10.34 18.10
CA THR A 53 -4.66 -10.18 17.11
C THR A 53 -4.79 -8.86 16.36
N ASN A 54 -5.98 -8.57 15.82
CA ASN A 54 -6.23 -7.36 15.05
C ASN A 54 -6.20 -6.08 15.92
N ALA A 55 -6.60 -6.18 17.19
CA ALA A 55 -6.44 -5.09 18.13
C ALA A 55 -4.95 -4.81 18.45
N TYR A 56 -4.11 -5.85 18.55
CA TYR A 56 -2.67 -5.70 18.68
C TYR A 56 -2.06 -5.05 17.43
N LEU A 57 -2.44 -5.51 16.22
CA LEU A 57 -1.96 -4.94 14.95
C LEU A 57 -2.32 -3.46 14.82
N THR A 58 -3.55 -3.10 15.20
CA THR A 58 -4.01 -1.70 15.24
C THR A 58 -3.14 -0.87 16.19
N ARG A 59 -2.92 -1.33 17.42
CA ARG A 59 -2.19 -0.53 18.42
C ARG A 59 -0.69 -0.43 18.18
N ASN A 60 -0.07 -1.49 17.65
CA ASN A 60 1.39 -1.65 17.69
C ASN A 60 2.07 -1.79 16.33
N LYS A 61 1.32 -1.99 15.24
CA LYS A 61 1.92 -2.24 13.91
C LYS A 61 1.55 -1.15 12.92
N HIS A 62 0.31 -1.15 12.43
CA HIS A 62 -0.05 -0.31 11.28
C HIS A 62 -1.00 0.83 11.62
N CYS A 63 -1.52 0.95 12.85
CA CYS A 63 -2.43 2.04 13.27
C CYS A 63 -3.75 2.17 12.49
N LEU A 64 -3.99 1.31 11.49
CA LEU A 64 -5.26 1.23 10.78
C LEU A 64 -6.38 0.76 11.72
N ASN A 65 -7.46 1.53 11.78
CA ASN A 65 -8.70 1.13 12.44
C ASN A 65 -9.47 0.12 11.57
N TRP A 66 -10.12 -0.86 12.19
CA TRP A 66 -10.94 -1.87 11.50
C TRP A 66 -11.97 -1.25 10.54
N TYR A 67 -12.65 -0.19 10.97
CA TYR A 67 -13.71 0.49 10.22
C TYR A 67 -13.21 1.66 9.35
N ALA A 68 -11.91 1.96 9.34
CA ALA A 68 -11.36 2.97 8.43
C ALA A 68 -11.51 2.56 6.96
N GLY A 69 -11.31 3.50 6.04
CA GLY A 69 -11.27 3.24 4.61
C GLY A 69 -12.49 3.74 3.85
N VAL A 70 -12.27 3.93 2.55
CA VAL A 70 -13.25 4.53 1.63
C VAL A 70 -13.59 3.60 0.47
N VAL A 71 -12.74 2.61 0.20
CA VAL A 71 -12.92 1.65 -0.90
C VAL A 71 -13.72 0.46 -0.39
N ASN A 72 -14.74 0.01 -1.12
CA ASN A 72 -15.47 -1.20 -0.71
C ASN A 72 -14.56 -2.43 -0.82
N TYR A 73 -14.56 -3.30 0.19
CA TYR A 73 -13.73 -4.51 0.19
C TYR A 73 -14.03 -5.43 -1.01
N SER A 74 -15.26 -5.42 -1.52
CA SER A 74 -15.63 -6.18 -2.72
C SER A 74 -14.87 -5.78 -3.99
N GLN A 75 -14.21 -4.62 -4.01
CA GLN A 75 -13.38 -4.18 -5.14
C GLN A 75 -11.96 -4.77 -5.12
N LEU A 76 -11.51 -5.31 -3.98
CA LEU A 76 -10.15 -5.84 -3.81
C LEU A 76 -9.77 -6.86 -4.91
N PRO A 77 -10.60 -7.87 -5.24
CA PRO A 77 -10.26 -8.83 -6.29
C PRO A 77 -10.07 -8.17 -7.66
N LEU A 78 -10.95 -7.25 -8.05
CA LEU A 78 -10.87 -6.54 -9.34
C LEU A 78 -9.62 -5.65 -9.41
N ILE A 79 -9.28 -4.98 -8.31
CA ILE A 79 -8.07 -4.14 -8.22
C ILE A 79 -6.82 -5.00 -8.37
N LEU A 80 -6.72 -6.11 -7.65
CA LEU A 80 -5.55 -7.01 -7.72
C LEU A 80 -5.45 -7.73 -9.08
N GLU A 81 -6.58 -8.08 -9.68
CA GLU A 81 -6.62 -8.66 -11.03
C GLU A 81 -6.13 -7.65 -12.08
N ARG A 82 -6.55 -6.38 -11.99
CA ARG A 82 -6.03 -5.30 -12.85
C ARG A 82 -4.53 -5.12 -12.67
N ILE A 83 -4.06 -5.01 -11.42
CA ILE A 83 -2.64 -4.88 -11.11
C ILE A 83 -1.86 -6.05 -11.72
N GLY A 84 -2.36 -7.29 -11.57
CA GLY A 84 -1.74 -8.49 -12.11
C GLY A 84 -1.74 -8.62 -13.64
N ARG A 85 -2.41 -7.70 -14.37
CA ARG A 85 -2.34 -7.56 -15.83
C ARG A 85 -1.44 -6.39 -16.27
N GLU A 86 -1.43 -5.31 -15.50
CA GLU A 86 -0.67 -4.10 -15.83
C GLU A 86 0.83 -4.27 -15.55
N TYR A 87 1.16 -5.03 -14.50
CA TYR A 87 2.53 -5.20 -14.01
C TYR A 87 3.03 -6.63 -14.24
N ALA A 88 4.24 -6.75 -14.79
CA ALA A 88 4.96 -8.02 -14.90
C ALA A 88 5.57 -8.42 -13.55
N ILE A 89 6.07 -7.43 -12.81
CA ILE A 89 6.78 -7.65 -11.56
C ILE A 89 6.27 -6.67 -10.50
N LEU A 90 5.93 -7.21 -9.35
CA LEU A 90 5.68 -6.46 -8.13
C LEU A 90 6.80 -6.72 -7.13
N TYR A 91 7.47 -5.66 -6.70
CA TYR A 91 8.47 -5.70 -5.64
C TYR A 91 7.81 -5.39 -4.31
N THR A 92 7.92 -6.30 -3.35
CA THR A 92 7.44 -6.12 -1.98
C THR A 92 8.56 -6.38 -0.99
N LYS A 93 8.36 -6.05 0.29
CA LYS A 93 9.30 -6.39 1.35
C LYS A 93 8.71 -7.42 2.32
N GLY A 94 9.39 -8.54 2.47
CA GLY A 94 9.09 -9.61 3.41
C GLY A 94 8.32 -10.76 2.76
N LYS A 95 8.80 -11.98 3.01
CA LYS A 95 8.31 -13.23 2.43
C LYS A 95 6.80 -13.43 2.62
N GLN A 96 6.29 -13.12 3.80
CA GLN A 96 4.85 -13.23 4.10
C GLN A 96 3.98 -12.35 3.18
N LYS A 97 4.44 -11.14 2.85
CA LYS A 97 3.72 -10.24 1.94
C LYS A 97 3.83 -10.72 0.49
N GLN A 98 5.00 -11.23 0.11
CA GLN A 98 5.20 -11.86 -1.20
C GLN A 98 4.20 -12.99 -1.40
N ASP A 99 4.12 -13.93 -0.46
CA ASP A 99 3.22 -15.07 -0.54
C ASP A 99 1.75 -14.64 -0.54
N CYS A 100 1.39 -13.65 0.29
CA CYS A 100 0.04 -13.09 0.32
C CYS A 100 -0.34 -12.49 -1.04
N LEU A 101 0.46 -11.58 -1.60
CA LEU A 101 0.18 -10.93 -2.88
C LEU A 101 0.15 -11.94 -4.04
N GLN A 102 1.09 -12.90 -4.06
CA GLN A 102 1.17 -13.90 -5.13
C GLN A 102 -0.07 -14.79 -5.21
N ASN A 103 -0.78 -14.99 -4.09
CA ASN A 103 -2.05 -15.72 -4.06
C ASN A 103 -3.23 -14.96 -4.71
N TYR A 104 -3.11 -13.63 -4.87
CA TYR A 104 -4.17 -12.80 -5.46
C TYR A 104 -3.90 -12.40 -6.90
N VAL A 105 -2.65 -12.12 -7.26
CA VAL A 105 -2.31 -11.67 -8.62
C VAL A 105 -2.21 -12.84 -9.59
N SER A 106 -2.38 -12.53 -10.89
CA SER A 106 -2.28 -13.55 -11.94
C SER A 106 -0.89 -14.20 -11.98
N ARG A 107 -0.79 -15.44 -12.49
CA ARG A 107 0.50 -16.14 -12.68
C ARG A 107 1.46 -15.43 -13.64
N ALA A 108 0.96 -14.48 -14.44
CA ALA A 108 1.78 -13.66 -15.33
C ALA A 108 2.48 -12.50 -14.61
N CYS A 109 2.04 -12.19 -13.39
CA CYS A 109 2.64 -11.19 -12.52
C CYS A 109 3.47 -11.87 -11.42
N LEU A 110 4.79 -11.67 -11.47
CA LEU A 110 5.72 -12.20 -10.47
C LEU A 110 5.81 -11.25 -9.28
N VAL A 111 5.63 -11.77 -8.06
CA VAL A 111 5.90 -11.01 -6.84
C VAL A 111 7.29 -11.36 -6.32
N VAL A 112 8.15 -10.35 -6.16
CA VAL A 112 9.54 -10.49 -5.71
C VAL A 112 9.71 -9.86 -4.34
N ASP A 113 10.23 -10.63 -3.38
CA ASP A 113 10.66 -10.10 -2.09
C ASP A 113 12.02 -9.42 -2.22
N LEU A 114 12.09 -8.12 -1.90
CA LEU A 114 13.32 -7.34 -1.91
C LEU A 114 14.34 -7.77 -0.86
N GLU A 115 13.95 -8.56 0.16
CA GLU A 115 14.94 -9.22 1.05
C GLU A 115 15.91 -10.10 0.29
N SER A 116 15.44 -10.79 -0.75
CA SER A 116 16.29 -11.59 -1.63
C SER A 116 17.34 -10.77 -2.40
N ARG A 117 17.18 -9.44 -2.44
CA ARG A 117 18.10 -8.48 -3.05
C ARG A 117 18.89 -7.66 -2.03
N ASN A 118 18.94 -8.10 -0.78
CA ASN A 118 19.62 -7.40 0.33
C ASN A 118 19.06 -6.00 0.61
N CYS A 119 17.78 -5.75 0.29
CA CYS A 119 17.11 -4.52 0.72
C CYS A 119 17.09 -4.47 2.25
N PRO A 120 17.59 -3.38 2.88
CA PRO A 120 17.58 -3.23 4.32
C PRO A 120 16.16 -3.09 4.86
N SER A 121 16.01 -2.99 6.18
CA SER A 121 14.71 -2.71 6.80
C SER A 121 14.10 -1.44 6.21
N LEU A 122 12.78 -1.43 6.00
CA LEU A 122 12.09 -0.22 5.55
C LEU A 122 12.21 0.94 6.55
N LEU A 123 12.47 0.64 7.83
CA LEU A 123 12.72 1.67 8.84
C LEU A 123 14.08 2.34 8.66
N ASP A 124 15.04 1.65 8.05
CA ASP A 124 16.39 2.16 7.79
C ASP A 124 16.47 2.92 6.46
N LEU A 125 15.44 2.83 5.63
CA LEU A 125 15.33 3.57 4.37
C LEU A 125 14.85 4.99 4.65
N SER A 126 15.64 5.98 4.22
CA SER A 126 15.25 7.38 4.27
C SER A 126 13.96 7.59 3.47
N VAL A 127 13.04 8.37 4.01
CA VAL A 127 11.88 8.84 3.25
C VAL A 127 12.17 10.28 2.86
N TYR A 128 12.15 10.60 1.56
CA TYR A 128 11.96 11.99 1.20
C TYR A 128 10.60 12.46 1.77
N PRO A 129 10.52 13.62 2.44
CA PRO A 129 9.35 14.02 3.25
C PRO A 129 8.01 14.15 2.48
N ALA A 130 7.98 13.91 1.17
CA ALA A 130 6.86 14.17 0.28
C ALA A 130 5.75 13.09 0.28
N ALA A 131 6.03 11.84 0.68
CA ALA A 131 5.04 10.75 0.60
C ALA A 131 4.46 10.36 1.97
N ARG A 132 3.59 11.20 2.51
CA ARG A 132 2.78 10.87 3.70
C ARG A 132 1.39 10.45 3.25
N CYS A 133 0.93 9.31 3.75
CA CYS A 133 -0.47 8.97 3.57
C CYS A 133 -1.37 9.93 4.37
N TYR A 134 -2.64 10.03 3.96
CA TYR A 134 -3.64 10.86 4.63
C TYR A 134 -3.72 10.62 6.15
N MET A 135 -3.48 9.39 6.58
CA MET A 135 -3.55 8.97 7.99
C MET A 135 -2.24 9.19 8.76
N ASN A 136 -1.15 9.56 8.08
CA ASN A 136 0.18 9.87 8.62
C ASN A 136 0.70 8.88 9.68
N HIS A 137 0.50 7.57 9.47
CA HIS A 137 1.01 6.53 10.38
C HIS A 137 2.35 5.94 9.90
N PRO A 138 3.24 5.53 10.83
CA PRO A 138 4.64 5.22 10.53
C PRO A 138 4.85 4.00 9.61
N SER A 139 3.92 3.05 9.61
CA SER A 139 3.99 1.81 8.82
C SER A 139 2.98 1.78 7.67
N CYS A 140 2.69 2.94 7.08
CA CYS A 140 1.79 3.02 5.92
C CYS A 140 2.35 2.30 4.69
N ALA A 141 1.49 1.55 4.01
CA ALA A 141 1.82 0.89 2.75
C ALA A 141 2.38 1.85 1.69
N LEU A 142 1.81 3.05 1.54
CA LEU A 142 2.27 4.03 0.55
C LEU A 142 3.70 4.50 0.85
N THR A 143 3.98 4.87 2.10
CA THR A 143 5.32 5.28 2.51
C THR A 143 6.33 4.15 2.30
N ASN A 144 5.94 2.90 2.55
CA ASN A 144 6.76 1.74 2.28
C ASN A 144 7.04 1.53 0.79
N CYS A 145 6.06 1.72 -0.09
CA CYS A 145 6.27 1.64 -1.54
C CYS A 145 7.27 2.69 -2.03
N VAL A 146 7.14 3.93 -1.55
CA VAL A 146 8.06 5.01 -1.92
C VAL A 146 9.48 4.73 -1.43
N ARG A 147 9.64 4.25 -0.19
CA ARG A 147 10.95 3.79 0.34
C ARG A 147 11.57 2.70 -0.54
N MET A 148 10.79 1.69 -0.90
CA MET A 148 11.27 0.59 -1.76
C MET A 148 11.69 1.12 -3.13
N ARG A 149 10.87 1.96 -3.77
CA ARG A 149 11.18 2.54 -5.08
C ARG A 149 12.45 3.39 -5.04
N GLU A 150 12.57 4.30 -4.07
CA GLU A 150 13.77 5.14 -3.92
C GLU A 150 15.04 4.30 -3.71
N TRP A 151 14.94 3.23 -2.93
CA TRP A 151 16.03 2.28 -2.76
C TRP A 151 16.37 1.56 -4.07
N MET A 152 15.36 1.12 -4.83
CA MET A 152 15.56 0.47 -6.12
C MET A 152 16.18 1.41 -7.16
N ASP A 153 15.74 2.66 -7.23
CA ASP A 153 16.34 3.68 -8.09
C ASP A 153 17.82 3.88 -7.74
N ALA A 154 18.15 3.97 -6.46
CA ALA A 154 19.54 4.11 -6.02
C ALA A 154 20.38 2.85 -6.33
N ASP A 155 19.81 1.65 -6.19
CA ASP A 155 20.50 0.39 -6.46
C ASP A 155 20.75 0.17 -7.96
N LEU A 156 19.75 0.44 -8.80
CA LEU A 156 19.88 0.41 -10.26
C LEU A 156 20.94 1.41 -10.74
N ASN A 157 21.00 2.60 -10.14
CA ASN A 157 22.03 3.60 -10.47
C ASN A 157 23.43 3.21 -10.00
N LYS A 158 23.60 2.36 -8.98
CA LYS A 158 24.91 1.80 -8.60
C LYS A 158 25.45 0.81 -9.64
N GLY A 159 24.57 0.14 -10.38
CA GLY A 159 24.93 -0.70 -11.53
C GLY A 159 25.39 0.09 -12.76
N VAL A 160 25.11 1.40 -12.82
CA VAL A 160 25.44 2.32 -13.94
C VAL A 160 26.59 3.27 -13.55
N GLY A 161 27.55 2.80 -12.75
CA GLY A 161 28.87 3.45 -12.62
C GLY A 161 29.76 3.00 -13.78
N SER A 162 29.73 3.63 -14.96
CA SER A 162 30.29 4.95 -15.19
C SER A 162 29.59 5.65 -16.36
N LEU A 163 28.89 6.75 -16.08
CA LEU A 163 28.82 7.93 -16.96
C LEU A 163 28.14 9.04 -16.16
N SER A 164 28.93 10.06 -15.82
CA SER A 164 28.48 11.26 -15.13
C SER A 164 27.47 12.01 -15.99
N ILE A 165 26.21 12.09 -15.56
CA ILE A 165 25.25 13.05 -16.08
C ILE A 165 24.83 13.96 -14.93
N SER A 166 25.22 15.22 -15.06
CA SER A 166 24.78 16.31 -14.19
C SER A 166 23.26 16.45 -14.28
N THR A 167 22.56 16.15 -13.20
CA THR A 167 21.11 16.36 -13.12
C THR A 167 20.82 17.77 -12.61
N SER A 168 20.48 18.67 -13.52
CA SER A 168 19.62 19.80 -13.21
C SER A 168 18.19 19.28 -13.11
N ARG A 169 17.74 18.91 -11.91
CA ARG A 169 16.32 18.62 -11.65
C ARG A 169 15.64 19.89 -11.19
N SER A 170 14.63 20.32 -11.95
CA SER A 170 13.77 21.45 -11.64
C SER A 170 12.99 21.20 -10.34
N PRO A 171 12.68 22.23 -9.53
CA PRO A 171 12.10 22.06 -8.19
C PRO A 171 10.61 21.67 -8.17
N ASP A 172 9.95 21.65 -9.33
CA ASP A 172 8.49 21.58 -9.40
C ASP A 172 8.01 20.22 -9.94
N CYS A 173 7.91 19.22 -9.07
CA CYS A 173 7.09 18.04 -9.31
C CYS A 173 6.07 17.89 -8.17
N ALA A 174 4.97 18.63 -8.28
CA ALA A 174 3.77 18.36 -7.49
C ALA A 174 3.20 17.02 -7.96
N PHE A 175 3.19 16.01 -7.09
CA PHE A 175 2.61 14.70 -7.35
C PHE A 175 1.09 14.86 -7.49
N GLU A 176 0.56 14.74 -8.71
CA GLU A 176 -0.87 14.53 -8.94
C GLU A 176 -1.24 13.13 -8.44
N THR A 177 -1.86 13.06 -7.26
CA THR A 177 -2.62 11.88 -6.88
C THR A 177 -3.78 11.79 -7.86
N ARG A 178 -3.89 10.69 -8.63
CA ARG A 178 -5.15 10.35 -9.29
C ARG A 178 -6.16 9.97 -8.21
N SER A 179 -6.79 10.96 -7.59
CA SER A 179 -8.04 10.74 -6.88
C SER A 179 -9.07 10.32 -7.91
N VAL A 180 -9.52 9.08 -7.86
CA VAL A 180 -10.68 8.65 -8.63
C VAL A 180 -11.86 9.47 -8.10
N ASN A 181 -12.28 10.47 -8.88
CA ASN A 181 -13.46 11.28 -8.57
C ASN A 181 -14.69 10.37 -8.52
N HIS A 182 -15.15 10.05 -7.32
CA HIS A 182 -16.50 9.56 -7.09
C HIS A 182 -17.31 10.64 -6.35
N PRO A 183 -18.62 10.77 -6.67
CA PRO A 183 -19.40 11.95 -6.35
C PRO A 183 -19.47 12.18 -4.84
N VAL A 184 -19.18 13.43 -4.46
CA VAL A 184 -19.40 13.98 -3.13
C VAL A 184 -20.90 13.88 -2.83
N TYR A 185 -21.30 12.92 -2.00
CA TYR A 185 -22.60 13.00 -1.34
C TYR A 185 -22.46 14.01 -0.19
N ASN A 186 -23.15 15.13 -0.33
CA ASN A 186 -23.29 16.14 0.71
C ASN A 186 -23.84 15.49 1.99
N ASN A 187 -23.04 15.54 3.06
CA ASN A 187 -23.50 15.26 4.42
C ASN A 187 -24.19 16.51 4.99
N GLU A 188 -25.40 16.78 4.52
CA GLU A 188 -26.38 17.57 5.26
C GLU A 188 -27.63 16.71 5.38
N LEU A 189 -27.70 15.85 6.41
CA LEU A 189 -28.92 15.21 6.93
C LEU A 189 -28.56 14.19 8.04
N PHE A 190 -27.82 14.60 9.08
CA PHE A 190 -27.77 13.86 10.35
C PHE A 190 -27.44 14.82 11.49
N SER A 191 -28.34 15.76 11.73
CA SER A 191 -28.41 16.57 12.95
C SER A 191 -29.86 17.03 13.08
N ARG A 192 -30.52 16.63 14.18
CA ARG A 192 -31.99 16.52 14.40
C ARG A 192 -32.46 15.16 13.91
N GLU A 193 -32.90 14.21 14.73
CA GLU A 193 -33.53 14.20 16.05
C GLU A 193 -32.91 13.00 16.80
N HIS A 194 -32.60 13.05 18.09
CA HIS A 194 -33.50 12.65 19.17
C HIS A 194 -32.95 13.21 20.49
N GLY A 195 -33.76 14.03 21.13
CA GLY A 195 -33.45 14.64 22.41
C GLY A 195 -34.71 15.20 23.05
N ARG A 196 -35.62 14.29 23.44
CA ARG A 196 -36.54 14.31 24.58
C ARG A 196 -37.66 13.31 24.37
#